data_AF-A0A848TVZ7-F1
#
_entry.id   AF-A0A848TVZ7-F1
#
_cell.length_a   1.000
_cell.length_b   1.000
_cell.length_c   1.000
_cell.angle_alpha   90.00
_cell.angle_beta   90.00
_cell.angle_gamma   90.00
#
_symmetry.space_group_name_H-M   'P 1'
#
loop_
_entity.id
_entity.type
_entity.pdbx_description
1 polymer ?
#
loop_
_entity_poly.entity_id
_entity_poly.type
_entity_poly.pdbx_seq_one_letter_code
_entity_poly.pdbx_strand_id
1 'polypeptide(L)'
;MIQKENDHLMKAISDNNGGSRDSLISTYLEKRKSRIEKYSIEYPDLEKVENFYVIQEGSARYIEYKSMFILSDYANSSDSIVILNDPMFKSYVEFKEVDLTNQAFSYLTYAAPSDYHYTIGFNIMRLLDVLRIDYKPYLLNKPQKGLHKYLEDYINTLPDNSYAQ
;
A
#
# COMPACT_ATOMS: atom_id res chain seq x y z
N MET A 1 15.26 -10.26 -0.41
CA MET A 1 14.83 -10.22 1.01
C MET A 1 13.54 -9.41 1.11
N ILE A 2 13.58 -8.13 0.72
CA ILE A 2 12.42 -7.22 0.74
C ILE A 2 11.28 -7.64 -0.20
N GLN A 3 11.58 -8.21 -1.37
CA GLN A 3 10.53 -8.76 -2.25
C GLN A 3 9.67 -9.81 -1.55
N LYS A 4 10.29 -10.70 -0.76
CA LYS A 4 9.56 -11.71 0.02
C LYS A 4 8.72 -11.07 1.12
N GLU A 5 9.12 -9.93 1.69
CA GLU A 5 8.28 -9.17 2.63
C GLU A 5 7.03 -8.64 1.90
N ASN A 6 7.23 -7.99 0.75
CA ASN A 6 6.14 -7.46 -0.07
C ASN A 6 5.15 -8.53 -0.56
N ASP A 7 5.62 -9.73 -0.86
CA ASP A 7 4.76 -10.85 -1.27
C ASP A 7 3.71 -11.20 -0.20
N HIS A 8 4.02 -11.05 1.09
CA HIS A 8 3.07 -11.30 2.17
C HIS A 8 2.00 -10.21 2.22
N LEU A 9 2.38 -8.94 2.02
CA LEU A 9 1.43 -7.83 1.92
C LEU A 9 0.45 -8.03 0.76
N MET A 10 0.97 -8.39 -0.42
CA MET A 10 0.12 -8.63 -1.59
C MET A 10 -0.86 -9.79 -1.38
N LYS A 11 -0.38 -10.89 -0.78
CA LYS A 11 -1.26 -12.01 -0.41
C LYS A 11 -2.31 -11.57 0.60
N ALA A 12 -1.95 -10.79 1.62
CA ALA A 12 -2.88 -10.33 2.65
C ALA A 12 -4.00 -9.44 2.06
N ILE A 13 -3.67 -8.59 1.07
CA ILE A 13 -4.66 -7.75 0.37
C ILE A 13 -5.70 -8.60 -0.35
N SER A 14 -5.27 -9.69 -1.01
CA SER A 14 -6.15 -10.54 -1.83
C SER A 14 -6.79 -11.70 -1.06
N ASP A 15 -6.40 -11.94 0.19
CA ASP A 15 -6.93 -13.02 1.00
C ASP A 15 -8.33 -12.66 1.52
N ASN A 16 -9.32 -13.54 1.37
CA ASN A 16 -10.68 -13.33 1.86
C ASN A 16 -10.90 -13.92 3.26
N ASN A 17 -9.96 -14.72 3.77
CA ASN A 17 -10.01 -15.29 5.11
C ASN A 17 -9.28 -14.36 6.10
N GLY A 18 -10.01 -13.86 7.11
CA GLY A 18 -9.46 -12.94 8.12
C GLY A 18 -8.27 -13.52 8.88
N GLY A 19 -8.36 -14.75 9.40
CA GLY A 19 -7.26 -15.36 10.17
C GLY A 19 -6.01 -15.64 9.32
N SER A 20 -6.19 -16.05 8.06
CA SER A 20 -5.07 -16.20 7.11
C SER A 20 -4.42 -14.86 6.79
N ARG A 21 -5.22 -13.81 6.56
CA ARG A 21 -4.73 -12.43 6.37
C ARG A 21 -3.92 -11.95 7.58
N ASP A 22 -4.42 -12.17 8.80
CA ASP A 22 -3.75 -11.77 10.03
C ASP A 22 -2.38 -12.46 10.16
N SER A 23 -2.31 -13.76 9.85
CA SER A 23 -1.05 -14.52 9.82
C SER A 23 -0.06 -13.97 8.79
N LEU A 24 -0.53 -13.59 7.60
CA LEU A 24 0.30 -12.96 6.56
C LEU A 24 0.84 -11.60 7.00
N ILE A 25 0.03 -10.78 7.69
CA ILE A 25 0.44 -9.49 8.25
C ILE A 25 1.50 -9.69 9.33
N SER A 26 1.28 -10.59 10.29
CA SER A 26 2.24 -10.91 11.35
C SER A 26 3.57 -11.39 10.76
N THR A 27 3.51 -12.31 9.80
CA THR A 27 4.71 -12.82 9.11
C THR A 27 5.48 -11.71 8.40
N TYR A 28 4.77 -10.76 7.78
CA TYR A 28 5.39 -9.59 7.16
C TYR A 28 6.12 -8.71 8.21
N LEU A 29 5.45 -8.36 9.31
CA LEU A 29 6.01 -7.53 10.37
C LEU A 29 7.23 -8.17 11.03
N GLU A 30 7.19 -9.48 11.29
CA GLU A 30 8.31 -10.25 11.85
C GLU A 30 9.53 -10.27 10.92
N LYS A 31 9.32 -10.50 9.62
CA LYS A 31 10.39 -10.49 8.62
C LYS A 31 11.04 -9.12 8.51
N ARG A 32 10.23 -8.06 8.50
CA ARG A 32 10.72 -6.68 8.50
C ARG A 32 11.55 -6.41 9.75
N LYS A 33 11.00 -6.70 10.94
CA LYS A 33 11.69 -6.51 12.22
C LYS A 33 13.05 -7.22 12.24
N SER A 34 13.07 -8.49 11.86
CA SER A 34 14.32 -9.28 11.76
C SER A 34 15.35 -8.64 10.83
N ARG A 35 14.90 -8.09 9.68
CA ARG A 35 15.77 -7.37 8.74
C ARG A 35 16.31 -6.08 9.35
N ILE A 36 15.45 -5.27 9.96
CA ILE A 36 15.85 -4.02 10.60
C ILE A 36 16.88 -4.30 11.71
N GLU A 37 16.61 -5.24 12.60
CA GLU A 37 17.53 -5.62 13.69
C GLU A 37 18.89 -6.04 13.15
N LYS A 38 18.91 -6.88 12.10
CA LYS A 38 20.16 -7.34 11.47
C LYS A 38 21.03 -6.18 10.96
N TYR A 39 20.42 -5.18 10.31
CA TYR A 39 21.17 -4.09 9.68
C TYR A 39 21.33 -2.84 10.56
N SER A 40 20.58 -2.75 11.67
CA SER A 40 20.63 -1.62 12.60
C SER A 40 21.99 -1.42 13.28
N ILE A 41 22.80 -2.47 13.37
CA ILE A 41 24.17 -2.41 13.90
C ILE A 41 25.05 -1.48 13.05
N GLU A 42 24.88 -1.55 11.73
CA GLU A 42 25.64 -0.74 10.76
C GLU A 42 24.89 0.56 10.40
N TYR A 43 23.56 0.52 10.43
CA TYR A 43 22.67 1.62 10.05
C TYR A 43 21.64 1.91 11.17
N PRO A 44 22.01 2.62 12.24
CA PRO A 44 21.15 2.81 13.42
C PRO A 44 19.83 3.53 13.15
N ASP A 45 19.78 4.37 12.12
CA ASP A 45 18.58 5.12 11.72
C ASP A 45 17.80 4.47 10.57
N LEU A 46 18.17 3.25 10.15
CA LEU A 46 17.56 2.54 9.01
C LEU A 46 16.03 2.53 9.08
N GLU A 47 15.47 2.18 10.24
CA GLU A 47 14.01 2.12 10.41
C GLU A 47 13.35 3.49 10.25
N LYS A 48 13.95 4.56 10.79
CA LYS A 48 13.40 5.91 10.69
C LYS A 48 13.38 6.38 9.24
N VAL A 49 14.49 6.16 8.52
CA VAL A 49 14.64 6.52 7.11
C VAL A 49 13.67 5.71 6.25
N GLU A 50 13.58 4.40 6.46
CA GLU A 50 12.64 3.54 5.72
C GLU A 50 11.19 3.97 5.95
N ASN A 51 10.80 4.23 7.21
CA ASN A 51 9.44 4.68 7.54
C ASN A 51 9.09 6.01 6.86
N PHE A 52 10.05 6.93 6.75
CA PHE A 52 9.87 8.19 6.04
C PHE A 52 9.61 7.98 4.55
N TYR A 53 10.47 7.23 3.86
CA TYR A 53 10.30 6.96 2.42
C TYR A 53 9.05 6.12 2.12
N VAL A 54 8.71 5.18 2.99
CA VAL A 54 7.49 4.37 2.87
C VAL A 54 6.23 5.24 2.91
N ILE A 55 6.18 6.27 3.76
CA ILE A 55 5.08 7.25 3.74
C ILE A 55 5.14 8.07 2.45
N GLN A 56 6.27 8.72 2.17
CA GLN A 56 6.38 9.68 1.07
C GLN A 56 6.09 9.02 -0.28
N GLU A 57 6.86 7.99 -0.62
CA GLU A 57 6.80 7.34 -1.93
C GLU A 57 5.56 6.43 -2.05
N GLY A 58 5.19 5.75 -0.96
CA GLY A 58 4.00 4.91 -0.95
C GLY A 58 2.70 5.70 -1.11
N SER A 59 2.60 6.86 -0.44
CA SER A 59 1.42 7.71 -0.54
C SER A 59 1.28 8.38 -1.90
N ALA A 60 2.39 8.82 -2.51
CA ALA A 60 2.38 9.33 -3.88
C ALA A 60 1.78 8.31 -4.85
N ARG A 61 2.24 7.06 -4.81
CA ARG A 61 1.71 5.97 -5.66
C ARG A 61 0.27 5.61 -5.35
N TYR A 62 -0.10 5.63 -4.08
CA TYR A 62 -1.48 5.36 -3.69
C TYR A 62 -2.42 6.45 -4.21
N ILE A 63 -2.01 7.73 -4.18
CA ILE A 63 -2.79 8.84 -4.74
C ILE A 63 -2.89 8.71 -6.26
N GLU A 64 -1.80 8.42 -6.96
CA GLU A 64 -1.80 8.14 -8.40
C GLU A 64 -2.82 7.04 -8.73
N TYR A 65 -2.71 5.90 -8.05
CA TYR A 65 -3.61 4.76 -8.19
C TYR A 65 -5.07 5.15 -7.99
N LYS A 66 -5.43 5.83 -6.89
CA LYS A 66 -6.82 6.24 -6.63
C LYS A 66 -7.32 7.28 -7.63
N SER A 67 -6.45 8.19 -8.06
CA SER A 67 -6.77 9.21 -9.06
C SER A 67 -7.11 8.58 -10.40
N MET A 68 -6.48 7.47 -10.78
CA MET A 68 -6.82 6.72 -12.01
C MET A 68 -8.28 6.26 -12.00
N PHE A 69 -8.80 5.73 -10.88
CA PHE A 69 -10.22 5.34 -10.78
C PHE A 69 -11.13 6.55 -10.88
N ILE A 70 -10.83 7.63 -10.14
CA ILE A 70 -11.64 8.85 -10.15
C ILE A 70 -11.72 9.44 -11.56
N LEU A 71 -10.58 9.52 -12.26
CA LEU A 71 -10.51 10.04 -13.62
C LEU A 71 -11.21 9.11 -14.62
N SER A 72 -11.10 7.79 -14.45
CA SER A 72 -11.81 6.80 -15.26
C SER A 72 -13.33 6.92 -15.09
N ASP A 73 -13.82 7.00 -13.85
CA ASP A 73 -15.24 7.18 -13.55
C ASP A 73 -15.76 8.49 -14.13
N TYR A 74 -14.98 9.55 -13.99
CA TYR A 74 -15.29 10.87 -14.55
C TYR A 74 -15.34 10.86 -16.09
N ALA A 75 -14.40 10.16 -16.73
CA ALA A 75 -14.36 10.04 -18.20
C ALA A 75 -15.54 9.25 -18.77
N ASN A 76 -16.11 8.32 -18.00
CA ASN A 76 -17.25 7.50 -18.40
C ASN A 76 -18.61 8.09 -18.02
N SER A 77 -18.64 9.23 -17.30
CA SER A 77 -19.88 9.92 -16.94
C SER A 77 -20.43 10.72 -18.14
N SER A 78 -21.67 10.46 -18.53
CA SER A 78 -22.37 11.15 -19.62
C SER A 78 -22.55 12.65 -19.39
N ASP A 79 -22.44 13.10 -18.13
CA ASP A 79 -22.77 14.47 -17.68
C ASP A 79 -21.53 15.28 -17.29
N SER A 80 -20.34 14.80 -17.69
CA SER A 80 -19.07 15.46 -17.42
C SER A 80 -18.99 16.81 -18.16
N ILE A 81 -19.31 17.90 -17.43
CA ILE A 81 -19.17 19.29 -17.88
C ILE A 81 -17.75 19.59 -18.38
N VAL A 82 -16.73 18.89 -17.90
CA VAL A 82 -15.33 19.08 -18.35
C VAL A 82 -15.07 18.42 -19.70
N ILE A 83 -15.67 17.26 -20.02
CA ILE A 83 -15.57 16.69 -21.39
C ILE A 83 -16.20 17.65 -22.42
N LEU A 84 -17.26 18.37 -22.04
CA LEU A 84 -17.95 19.30 -22.93
C LEU A 84 -17.22 20.64 -23.11
N ASN A 85 -16.39 21.06 -22.15
CA ASN A 85 -15.79 22.41 -22.12
C ASN A 85 -14.25 22.43 -22.18
N ASP A 86 -13.58 21.29 -22.01
CA ASP A 86 -12.14 21.15 -22.19
C ASP A 86 -11.83 20.24 -23.40
N PRO A 87 -11.69 20.82 -24.61
CA PRO A 87 -11.37 20.05 -25.81
C PRO A 87 -9.98 19.41 -25.78
N MET A 88 -9.12 19.77 -24.81
CA MET A 88 -7.82 19.12 -24.59
C MET A 88 -7.92 17.96 -23.59
N PHE A 89 -9.05 17.79 -22.90
CA PHE A 89 -9.32 16.61 -22.08
C PHE A 89 -9.57 15.38 -22.97
N LYS A 90 -8.47 14.80 -23.44
CA LYS A 90 -8.49 13.51 -24.14
C LYS A 90 -8.46 12.42 -23.08
N SER A 91 -9.57 11.70 -22.93
CA SER A 91 -9.62 10.43 -22.18
C SER A 91 -8.40 9.59 -22.57
N TYR A 92 -7.49 9.46 -21.62
CA TYR A 92 -6.11 9.02 -21.80
C TYR A 92 -6.07 7.58 -22.33
N VAL A 93 -5.42 7.39 -23.47
CA VAL A 93 -5.12 6.07 -24.05
C VAL A 93 -4.36 5.20 -23.04
N GLU A 94 -3.51 5.82 -22.22
CA GLU A 94 -2.72 5.19 -21.15
C GLU A 94 -3.58 4.54 -20.05
N PHE A 95 -4.82 5.01 -19.83
CA PHE A 95 -5.75 4.39 -18.87
C PHE A 95 -6.63 3.30 -19.50
N LYS A 96 -6.72 3.22 -20.85
CA LYS A 96 -7.46 2.15 -21.54
C LYS A 96 -6.72 0.81 -21.49
N GLU A 97 -5.39 0.84 -21.37
CA GLU A 97 -4.55 -0.37 -21.26
C GLU A 97 -4.52 -0.93 -19.83
N VAL A 98 -5.10 -0.22 -18.86
CA VAL A 98 -5.14 -0.63 -17.46
C VAL A 98 -6.52 -1.19 -17.13
N ASP A 99 -6.59 -2.51 -16.97
CA ASP A 99 -7.78 -3.15 -16.37
C ASP A 99 -7.82 -2.86 -14.87
N LEU A 100 -8.48 -1.76 -14.52
CA LEU A 100 -8.73 -1.32 -13.15
C LEU A 100 -9.62 -2.29 -12.36
N THR A 101 -10.33 -3.21 -13.02
CA THR A 101 -11.21 -4.19 -12.37
C THR A 101 -10.47 -5.46 -11.94
N ASN A 102 -9.26 -5.67 -12.46
CA ASN A 102 -8.43 -6.79 -12.08
C ASN A 102 -7.87 -6.59 -10.66
N GLN A 103 -8.24 -7.44 -9.70
CA GLN A 103 -7.67 -7.42 -8.34
C GLN A 103 -6.16 -7.73 -8.33
N ALA A 104 -5.70 -8.46 -9.35
CA ALA A 104 -4.29 -8.65 -9.66
C ALA A 104 -3.71 -7.49 -10.47
N PHE A 105 -4.33 -6.30 -10.45
CA PHE A 105 -3.70 -5.04 -10.85
C PHE A 105 -2.42 -4.87 -10.02
N SER A 106 -1.37 -5.43 -10.60
CA SER A 106 -0.04 -5.48 -10.10
C SER A 106 0.58 -4.19 -10.58
N TYR A 107 0.38 -3.12 -9.83
CA TYR A 107 1.11 -1.87 -10.07
C TYR A 107 2.64 -2.10 -10.09
N LEU A 108 3.12 -3.27 -9.62
CA LEU A 108 4.49 -3.76 -9.80
C LEU A 108 4.94 -3.90 -11.25
N THR A 109 4.05 -3.90 -12.26
CA THR A 109 4.50 -3.85 -13.66
C THR A 109 5.20 -2.53 -13.99
N TYR A 110 5.00 -1.47 -13.18
CA TYR A 110 5.55 -0.13 -13.43
C TYR A 110 6.64 0.32 -12.45
N ALA A 111 6.80 -0.32 -11.29
CA ALA A 111 7.86 0.01 -10.35
C ALA A 111 9.09 -0.89 -10.59
N ALA A 112 10.24 -0.28 -10.88
CA ALA A 112 11.48 -1.03 -11.05
C ALA A 112 11.81 -1.81 -9.74
N PRO A 113 12.54 -2.94 -9.81
CA PRO A 113 12.97 -3.70 -8.64
C PRO A 113 13.76 -2.90 -7.58
N SER A 114 14.29 -1.73 -7.96
CA SER A 114 15.01 -0.78 -7.09
C SER A 114 14.10 0.01 -6.14
N ASP A 115 12.79 0.03 -6.40
CA ASP A 115 11.87 1.02 -5.85
C ASP A 115 11.04 0.45 -4.70
N TYR A 116 11.68 -0.29 -3.79
CA TYR A 116 10.97 -1.08 -2.80
C TYR A 116 10.09 -0.25 -1.85
N HIS A 117 10.54 0.95 -1.45
CA HIS A 117 9.77 1.84 -0.58
C HIS A 117 8.42 2.23 -1.19
N TYR A 118 8.37 2.43 -2.51
CA TYR A 118 7.14 2.68 -3.26
C TYR A 118 6.16 1.53 -3.07
N THR A 119 6.64 0.30 -3.30
CA THR A 119 5.80 -0.90 -3.29
C THR A 119 5.29 -1.26 -1.90
N ILE A 120 6.14 -1.15 -0.88
CA ILE A 120 5.77 -1.44 0.50
C ILE A 120 4.73 -0.45 1.01
N GLY A 121 4.99 0.86 0.89
CA GLY A 121 4.05 1.87 1.39
C GLY A 121 2.71 1.83 0.68
N PHE A 122 2.73 1.70 -0.65
CA PHE A 122 1.53 1.52 -1.45
C PHE A 122 0.70 0.31 -0.99
N ASN A 123 1.34 -0.85 -0.81
CA ASN A 123 0.64 -2.07 -0.42
C ASN A 123 0.15 -2.02 1.04
N ILE A 124 0.90 -1.39 1.96
CA ILE A 124 0.38 -1.16 3.32
C ILE A 124 -0.89 -0.30 3.25
N MET A 125 -0.89 0.81 2.50
CA MET A 125 -2.07 1.67 2.40
C MET A 125 -3.29 0.96 1.79
N ARG A 126 -3.08 0.11 0.77
CA ARG A 126 -4.13 -0.76 0.23
C ARG A 126 -4.65 -1.75 1.27
N LEU A 127 -3.75 -2.36 2.04
CA LEU A 127 -4.14 -3.30 3.09
C LEU A 127 -4.91 -2.60 4.21
N LEU A 128 -4.51 -1.39 4.62
CA LEU A 128 -5.25 -0.60 5.60
C LEU A 128 -6.67 -0.25 5.13
N ASP A 129 -6.87 -0.02 3.82
CA ASP A 129 -8.23 0.13 3.25
C ASP A 129 -9.04 -1.17 3.38
N VAL A 130 -8.46 -2.32 3.06
CA VAL A 130 -9.11 -3.64 3.18
C VAL A 130 -9.51 -3.92 4.63
N LEU A 131 -8.63 -3.58 5.58
CA LEU A 131 -8.86 -3.69 7.02
C LEU A 131 -9.80 -2.61 7.57
N ARG A 132 -10.19 -1.62 6.75
CA ARG A 132 -11.04 -0.48 7.14
C ARG A 132 -10.47 0.34 8.31
N ILE A 133 -9.15 0.49 8.36
CA ILE A 133 -8.46 1.29 9.37
C ILE A 133 -8.48 2.77 8.94
N ASP A 134 -8.85 3.66 9.85
CA ASP A 134 -8.82 5.11 9.58
C ASP A 134 -7.43 5.70 9.85
N TYR A 135 -6.61 5.78 8.81
CA TYR A 135 -5.23 6.29 8.88
C TYR A 135 -5.02 7.59 8.09
N LYS A 136 -5.85 7.87 7.09
CA LYS A 136 -5.64 8.94 6.10
C LYS A 136 -5.54 10.33 6.73
N PRO A 137 -6.38 10.73 7.71
CA PRO A 137 -6.30 12.05 8.35
C PRO A 137 -4.98 12.30 9.09
N TYR A 138 -4.25 11.24 9.43
CA TYR A 138 -3.05 11.30 10.26
C TYR A 138 -1.76 11.08 9.48
N LEU A 139 -1.84 10.63 8.21
CA LEU A 139 -0.68 10.21 7.43
C LEU A 139 0.40 11.30 7.32
N LEU A 140 -0.02 12.52 6.96
CA LEU A 140 0.89 13.68 6.81
C LEU A 140 0.92 14.58 8.04
N ASN A 141 -0.11 14.51 8.89
CA ASN A 141 -0.21 15.33 10.11
C ASN A 141 0.53 14.72 11.30
N LYS A 142 0.74 13.39 11.28
CA LYS A 142 1.46 12.62 12.31
C LYS A 142 2.39 11.57 11.66
N PRO A 143 3.32 11.97 10.78
CA PRO A 143 4.15 11.04 10.00
C PRO A 143 5.06 10.18 10.88
N GLN A 144 5.40 10.64 12.09
CA GLN A 144 6.19 9.89 13.07
C GLN A 144 5.58 8.55 13.47
N LYS A 145 4.27 8.35 13.28
CA LYS A 145 3.64 7.05 13.53
C LYS A 145 4.13 6.00 12.54
N GLY A 146 4.41 6.35 11.28
CA GLY A 146 4.76 5.36 10.25
C GLY A 146 3.55 4.53 9.80
N LEU A 147 3.59 4.02 8.56
CA LEU A 147 2.55 3.12 8.04
C LEU A 147 2.55 1.76 8.73
N HIS A 148 3.73 1.20 9.02
CA HIS A 148 3.87 -0.10 9.69
C HIS A 148 3.18 -0.14 11.05
N LYS A 149 3.18 0.98 11.80
CA LYS A 149 2.58 1.04 13.13
C LYS A 149 1.07 0.83 13.11
N TYR A 150 0.37 1.21 12.04
CA TYR A 150 -1.05 0.90 11.92
C TYR A 150 -1.32 -0.60 11.80
N LEU A 151 -0.43 -1.35 11.13
CA LEU A 151 -0.53 -2.81 11.05
C LEU A 151 -0.17 -3.47 12.38
N GLU A 152 0.87 -2.98 13.07
CA GLU A 152 1.20 -3.44 14.42
C GLU A 152 0.04 -3.21 15.39
N ASP A 153 -0.52 -2.00 15.42
CA ASP A 153 -1.65 -1.66 16.28
C ASP A 153 -2.85 -2.57 15.97
N TYR A 154 -3.13 -2.84 14.69
CA TYR A 154 -4.17 -3.78 14.26
C TYR A 154 -3.93 -5.20 14.80
N ILE A 155 -2.74 -5.77 14.61
CA ILE A 155 -2.41 -7.11 15.11
C ILE A 155 -2.55 -7.18 16.63
N ASN A 156 -2.14 -6.14 17.35
CA ASN A 156 -2.26 -6.08 18.80
C ASN A 156 -3.71 -5.95 19.30
N THR A 157 -4.68 -5.66 18.42
CA THR A 157 -6.11 -5.69 18.78
C THR A 157 -6.73 -7.06 18.62
N LEU A 158 -6.07 -7.99 17.93
CA LEU A 158 -6.56 -9.33 17.76
C LEU A 158 -6.47 -10.07 19.11
N PRO A 159 -7.43 -10.95 19.43
CA PRO A 159 -7.28 -11.83 20.58
C PRO A 159 -5.96 -12.58 20.44
N ASP A 160 -5.27 -12.86 21.55
CA ASP A 160 -4.08 -13.71 21.60
C ASP A 160 -4.42 -15.09 21.02
N ASN A 161 -4.39 -15.19 19.69
CA ASN A 161 -4.58 -16.44 19.01
C ASN A 161 -3.20 -17.09 18.99
N SER A 162 -3.09 -18.07 19.88
CA SER A 162 -2.19 -19.21 19.85
C SER A 162 -2.15 -19.86 18.45
N TYR A 163 -1.61 -19.18 17.45
CA TYR A 163 -1.20 -19.77 16.17
C TYR A 163 0.26 -20.21 16.29
N ALA A 164 0.51 -21.02 17.32
CA ALA A 164 1.68 -21.85 17.45
C ALA A 164 1.17 -23.27 17.73
N GLN A 165 0.85 -24.00 16.66
CA GLN A 165 0.97 -25.45 16.57
C GLN A 165 1.43 -25.82 15.17
#